data_AF-A0A077TT40-F1
#
_entry.id   AF-A0A077TT40-F1
#
_cell.length_a   1.000
_cell.length_b   1.000
_cell.length_c   1.000
_cell.angle_alpha   90.00
_cell.angle_beta   90.00
_cell.angle_gamma   90.00
#
_symmetry.space_group_name_H-M   'P 1'
#
loop_
_entity.id
_entity.type
_entity.pdbx_description
1 polymer ?
#
loop_
_entity_poly.entity_id
_entity_poly.type
_entity_poly.pdbx_seq_one_letter_code
_entity_poly.pdbx_strand_id
1 'polypeptide(L)'
;MIVENKTTANETFDVIYEEVKLEDFEFEEQIKTFFYPCPCGDIFETTLEKLLNGEDILTCPSCSLTIKIIYNLSDLNKYLQNNN
;
A
#
# COMPACT_ATOMS: atom_id res chain seq x y z
N MET A 1 -15.38 38.19 23.95
CA MET A 1 -14.25 37.51 23.27
C MET A 1 -14.74 36.13 22.91
N ILE A 2 -15.09 35.92 21.65
CA ILE A 2 -15.54 34.62 21.13
C ILE A 2 -14.27 33.98 20.58
N VAL A 3 -13.89 32.84 21.15
CA VAL A 3 -12.66 32.13 20.79
C VAL A 3 -12.78 31.61 19.35
N GLU A 4 -11.88 32.07 18.49
CA GLU A 4 -11.66 31.52 17.16
C GLU A 4 -11.05 30.12 17.31
N ASN A 5 -11.88 29.07 17.33
CA ASN A 5 -11.40 27.72 17.04
C ASN A 5 -11.17 27.61 15.53
N LYS A 6 -10.02 28.13 15.09
CA LYS A 6 -9.38 27.71 13.84
C LYS A 6 -8.89 26.29 14.07
N THR A 7 -9.74 25.31 13.83
CA THR A 7 -9.29 23.93 13.68
C THR A 7 -8.48 23.88 12.40
N THR A 8 -7.17 23.99 12.58
CA THR A 8 -6.14 23.81 11.57
C THR A 8 -6.42 22.55 10.78
N ALA A 9 -6.46 22.67 9.46
CA ALA A 9 -6.47 21.54 8.56
C ALA A 9 -5.11 20.83 8.65
N ASN A 10 -5.02 19.68 9.31
CA ASN A 10 -3.95 18.69 9.12
C ASN A 10 -4.18 17.44 9.98
N GLU A 11 -3.81 16.30 9.39
CA GLU A 11 -3.55 15.00 10.02
C GLU A 11 -4.77 14.13 10.32
N THR A 12 -5.44 13.69 9.25
CA THR A 12 -5.96 12.30 9.23
C THR A 12 -4.74 11.40 9.44
N PHE A 13 -4.51 10.98 10.68
CA PHE A 13 -3.55 9.93 11.01
C PHE A 13 -4.02 8.67 10.27
N ASP A 14 -3.45 8.43 9.09
CA ASP A 14 -3.47 7.12 8.46
C ASP A 14 -2.63 6.23 9.39
N VAL A 15 -3.31 5.56 10.33
CA VAL A 15 -2.67 4.67 11.28
C VAL A 15 -2.23 3.46 10.47
N ILE A 16 -0.98 3.47 10.01
CA ILE A 16 -0.33 2.30 9.42
C ILE A 16 -0.37 1.21 10.47
N TYR A 17 -1.11 0.15 10.18
CA TYR A 17 -1.26 -1.01 11.04
C TYR A 17 0.06 -1.77 11.13
N GLU A 18 0.67 -2.05 9.97
CA GLU A 18 1.97 -2.72 9.89
C GLU A 18 2.71 -2.39 8.59
N GLU A 19 4.03 -2.63 8.62
CA GLU A 19 4.92 -2.53 7.47
C GLU A 19 5.26 -3.95 6.98
N VAL A 20 4.80 -4.29 5.78
CA VAL A 20 4.98 -5.61 5.18
C VAL A 20 6.00 -5.50 4.05
N LYS A 21 6.94 -6.45 3.95
CA LYS A 21 7.91 -6.47 2.85
C LYS A 21 7.23 -6.94 1.56
N LEU A 22 7.62 -6.36 0.42
CA LEU A 22 7.11 -6.80 -0.89
C LEU A 22 7.37 -8.29 -1.16
N GLU A 23 8.41 -8.86 -0.56
CA GLU A 23 8.74 -10.29 -0.64
C GLU A 23 7.67 -11.22 -0.03
N ASP A 24 6.86 -10.71 0.90
CA ASP A 24 5.74 -11.43 1.52
C ASP A 24 4.44 -11.33 0.68
N PHE A 25 4.42 -10.50 -0.37
CA PHE A 25 3.28 -10.39 -1.26
C PHE A 25 3.35 -11.45 -2.37
N GLU A 26 2.19 -11.93 -2.78
CA GLU A 26 2.07 -12.78 -3.96
C GLU A 26 1.99 -11.90 -5.21
N PHE A 27 2.94 -12.05 -6.14
CA PHE A 27 2.94 -11.28 -7.39
C PHE A 27 2.33 -12.07 -8.53
N GLU A 28 1.34 -11.48 -9.19
CA GLU A 28 0.68 -12.06 -10.36
C GLU A 28 1.19 -11.39 -11.64
N GLU A 29 1.99 -12.13 -12.42
CA GLU A 29 2.72 -11.58 -13.58
C GLU A 29 1.80 -11.13 -14.72
N GLN A 30 0.63 -11.76 -14.85
CA GLN A 30 -0.32 -11.48 -15.94
C GLN A 30 -0.91 -10.07 -15.84
N ILE A 31 -1.18 -9.62 -14.62
CA ILE A 31 -1.79 -8.31 -14.33
C ILE A 31 -0.81 -7.34 -13.64
N LYS A 32 0.39 -7.81 -13.28
CA LYS A 32 1.42 -7.06 -12.55
C LYS A 32 0.91 -6.49 -11.24
N THR A 33 0.19 -7.30 -10.48
CA THR A 33 -0.44 -6.93 -9.22
C THR A 33 0.13 -7.77 -8.08
N PHE A 34 0.37 -7.13 -6.94
CA PHE A 34 0.78 -7.74 -5.70
C PHE A 34 -0.43 -7.92 -4.79
N PHE A 35 -0.56 -9.12 -4.22
CA PHE A 35 -1.65 -9.53 -3.36
C PHE A 35 -1.13 -9.88 -1.97
N TYR A 36 -1.86 -9.47 -0.93
CA TYR A 36 -1.56 -9.82 0.45
C TYR A 36 -2.83 -10.11 1.25
N PRO A 37 -2.91 -11.25 1.96
CA PRO A 37 -4.11 -11.61 2.71
C PRO A 37 -4.31 -10.68 3.91
N CYS A 38 -5.48 -10.06 4.01
CA CYS A 38 -5.87 -9.26 5.16
C CYS A 38 -6.42 -10.17 6.27
N PRO A 39 -6.09 -9.96 7.55
CA PRO A 39 -6.59 -10.78 8.66
C PRO A 39 -8.11 -10.79 8.82
N CYS A 40 -8.84 -9.88 8.16
CA CYS A 40 -10.30 -9.88 8.18
C CYS A 40 -10.97 -10.71 7.08
N GLY A 41 -10.19 -11.31 6.17
CA GLY A 41 -10.69 -12.23 5.13
C GLY A 41 -10.71 -11.66 3.71
N ASP A 42 -10.44 -10.37 3.54
CA ASP A 42 -10.23 -9.73 2.23
C ASP A 42 -8.74 -9.78 1.81
N ILE A 43 -8.44 -9.30 0.60
CA ILE A 43 -7.08 -9.29 0.05
C ILE A 43 -6.72 -7.85 -0.30
N PHE A 44 -5.52 -7.43 0.09
CA PHE A 44 -4.94 -6.19 -0.37
C PHE A 44 -4.35 -6.36 -1.77
N GLU A 45 -4.60 -5.41 -2.65
CA GLU A 45 -4.11 -5.43 -4.04
C GLU A 45 -3.43 -4.10 -4.41
N THR A 46 -2.23 -4.16 -4.99
CA THR A 46 -1.57 -2.99 -5.59
C THR A 46 -0.86 -3.37 -6.88
N THR A 47 -0.87 -2.48 -7.87
CA THR A 47 -0.12 -2.73 -9.10
C THR A 47 1.34 -2.33 -8.95
N LEU A 48 2.20 -2.99 -9.70
CA LEU A 48 3.61 -2.64 -9.81
C LEU A 48 3.80 -1.18 -10.23
N GLU A 49 2.96 -0.68 -11.13
CA GLU A 49 2.99 0.72 -11.57
C GLU A 49 2.69 1.69 -10.43
N LYS A 50 1.74 1.38 -9.55
CA LYS A 50 1.45 2.20 -8.37
C LYS A 50 2.65 2.26 -7.43
N LEU A 51 3.30 1.12 -7.18
CA LEU A 51 4.52 1.09 -6.38
C LEU A 51 5.66 1.88 -7.02
N LEU A 52 5.81 1.84 -8.35
CA LEU A 52 6.80 2.66 -9.05
C LEU A 52 6.53 4.18 -8.95
N ASN A 53 5.26 4.56 -8.82
CA ASN A 53 4.86 5.95 -8.57
C ASN A 53 5.02 6.38 -7.09
N GLY A 54 5.41 5.46 -6.19
CA GLY A 54 5.53 5.72 -4.75
C GLY A 54 4.22 5.53 -3.98
N GLU A 55 3.22 4.86 -4.55
CA GLU A 55 2.03 4.45 -3.81
C GLU A 55 2.30 3.12 -3.08
N ASP A 56 3.01 3.22 -1.96
CA ASP A 56 3.34 2.10 -1.07
C ASP A 56 2.32 1.84 0.03
N ILE A 57 1.25 2.62 0.06
CA ILE A 57 0.19 2.53 1.05
C ILE A 57 -1.01 1.78 0.48
N LEU A 58 -1.45 0.77 1.23
CA LEU A 58 -2.55 -0.10 0.87
C LEU A 58 -3.64 -0.04 1.92
N THR A 59 -4.88 0.19 1.50
CA THR A 59 -6.04 0.27 2.39
C THR A 59 -7.04 -0.83 2.07
N CYS A 60 -7.41 -1.62 3.07
CA CYS A 60 -8.38 -2.70 2.92
C CYS A 60 -9.79 -2.11 2.84
N PRO A 61 -10.59 -2.42 1.80
CA PRO A 61 -11.94 -1.86 1.63
C PRO A 61 -12.93 -2.35 2.71
N SER A 62 -12.64 -3.49 3.34
CA SER A 62 -13.54 -4.13 4.31
C SER A 62 -13.29 -3.66 5.74
N CYS A 63 -12.00 -3.46 6.09
CA CYS A 63 -11.59 -3.25 7.48
C CYS A 63 -10.98 -1.87 7.71
N SER A 64 -10.87 -1.04 6.66
CA SER A 64 -10.19 0.26 6.69
C SER A 64 -8.76 0.17 7.25
N LEU A 65 -8.18 -1.03 7.21
CA LEU A 65 -6.85 -1.31 7.72
C LEU A 65 -5.85 -0.83 6.67
N THR A 66 -4.91 0.02 7.08
CA THR A 66 -3.86 0.50 6.19
C THR A 66 -2.56 -0.22 6.49
N ILE A 67 -1.90 -0.78 5.47
CA ILE A 67 -0.54 -1.31 5.57
C ILE A 67 0.41 -0.54 4.65
N LYS A 68 1.69 -0.56 4.99
CA LYS A 68 2.74 0.03 4.16
C LYS A 68 3.65 -1.06 3.60
N ILE A 69 3.96 -0.95 2.32
CA ILE A 69 4.84 -1.90 1.64
C ILE A 69 6.28 -1.40 1.70
N ILE A 70 7.17 -2.27 2.19
CA ILE A 70 8.61 -2.04 2.21
C ILE A 70 9.24 -2.74 1.00
N TYR A 71 9.76 -1.94 0.07
CA TYR A 71 10.46 -2.42 -1.13
C TYR A 71 11.64 -1.53 -1.49
N ASN A 72 12.53 -2.03 -2.35
CA ASN A 72 13.54 -1.24 -3.03
C ASN A 72 13.21 -1.14 -4.52
N LEU A 73 13.68 -0.07 -5.18
CA LEU A 73 13.59 0.08 -6.63
C LEU A 73 14.19 -1.13 -7.38
N SER A 74 15.25 -1.73 -6.84
CA SER A 74 15.86 -2.94 -7.42
C SER A 74 14.96 -4.15 -7.39
N ASP A 75 14.07 -4.28 -6.39
CA ASP A 75 13.12 -5.39 -6.28
C ASP A 75 12.00 -5.22 -7.30
N LEU A 76 11.44 -4.02 -7.42
CA LEU A 76 10.43 -3.71 -8.45
C LEU A 76 10.95 -3.96 -9.88
N ASN A 77 12.22 -3.67 -10.14
CA ASN A 77 12.84 -3.92 -11.44
C ASN A 77 12.88 -5.40 -11.83
N LYS A 78 12.93 -6.34 -10.86
CA LYS A 78 12.88 -7.78 -11.15
C LYS A 78 11.54 -8.16 -11.77
N TYR A 79 10.45 -7.58 -11.25
CA TYR A 79 9.08 -7.83 -11.72
C TYR A 79 8.74 -7.11 -13.04
N LEU A 80 9.49 -6.05 -13.40
CA LEU A 80 9.37 -5.36 -14.69
C LEU A 80 9.93 -6.16 -15.87
N GLN A 81 10.97 -6.96 -15.65
CA GLN A 81 11.80 -7.57 -16.70
C GLN A 81 11.29 -8.95 -17.20
N ASN A 82 10.17 -9.46 -16.69
CA ASN A 82 9.61 -10.76 -17.10
C ASN A 82 8.77 -10.69 -18.40
N ASN A 83 9.28 -10.01 -19.43
CA ASN A 83 8.71 -10.05 -20.78
C ASN A 83 9.71 -10.79 -21.69
N ASN A 84 9.61 -12.12 -21.74
CA ASN A 84 10.30 -12.92 -22.75
C ASN A 84 9.34 -13.95 -23.33
#